data_AF-A0AAD6DRW7-F1
#
_entry.id   AF-A0AAD6DRW7-F1
#
_cell.length_a   1.000
_cell.length_b   1.000
_cell.length_c   1.000
_cell.angle_alpha   90.00
_cell.angle_beta   90.00
_cell.angle_gamma   90.00
#
_symmetry.space_group_name_H-M   'P 1'
#
loop_
_entity.id
_entity.type
_entity.pdbx_description
1 polymer ?
#
loop_
_entity_poly.entity_id
_entity_poly.type
_entity_poly.pdbx_seq_one_letter_code
_entity_poly.pdbx_strand_id
1 'polypeptide(L)'
;MANNQGCKITLYWLEQSRSHRILWLLEELQLEYELKIFKRRADKLAPAELKEIHPLGKSPVITIQAPGVDKPLVLAESGAIVEYLCDHFSSARPTLVPQRYTPGSEGKVGGETEEWMRYRYFMHYVEGSLMPFLVMTLVNDSIRNAPPFFVRPITSIVASQVENQFLTRNVEGNLSFLEEQLRTSPEGGEFICGKELTAADILLSFPVIAVTMRSLKEEKNKGKYPLLVEYAKRLERNEGYQRAVKKIEEVEGKFSASIIKSENPKSDYVIQLIHHHVTFNFNPGDACKRRLFCVHASTLSATMAGPSKSLILDPALQKYYELNANRYKYWRWTPRHAMLSFVYMGLIPGVLGYFAYKYEGKYELRGKRREDTISEW
;
A
#
# COMPACT_ATOMS: atom_id res chain seq x y z
N MET A 1 -10.52 -38.20 8.80
CA MET A 1 -11.30 -37.40 9.76
C MET A 1 -10.63 -36.04 9.81
N ALA A 2 -11.39 -34.96 9.63
CA ALA A 2 -10.82 -33.61 9.63
C ALA A 2 -10.13 -33.31 10.97
N ASN A 3 -9.06 -32.52 10.93
CA ASN A 3 -8.23 -32.22 12.12
C ASN A 3 -8.90 -31.25 13.11
N ASN A 4 -10.23 -31.10 13.03
CA ASN A 4 -11.02 -30.11 13.74
C ASN A 4 -11.12 -30.34 15.24
N GLN A 5 -10.74 -31.51 15.76
CA GLN A 5 -10.87 -31.87 17.18
C GLN A 5 -12.31 -31.66 17.72
N GLY A 6 -13.32 -31.90 16.88
CA GLY A 6 -14.73 -31.66 17.20
C GLY A 6 -15.18 -30.19 17.16
N CYS A 7 -14.29 -29.25 16.83
CA CYS A 7 -14.63 -27.83 16.72
C CYS A 7 -15.30 -27.50 15.37
N LYS A 8 -16.34 -26.67 15.41
CA LYS A 8 -16.91 -26.06 14.20
C LYS A 8 -16.21 -24.73 13.93
N ILE A 9 -15.59 -24.60 12.76
CA ILE A 9 -14.88 -23.39 12.32
C ILE A 9 -15.71 -22.68 11.25
N THR A 10 -15.85 -21.36 11.37
CA THR A 10 -16.44 -20.52 10.32
C THR A 10 -15.48 -19.41 9.96
N LEU A 11 -15.15 -19.28 8.66
CA LEU A 11 -14.37 -18.20 8.11
C LEU A 11 -15.28 -17.16 7.45
N TYR A 12 -15.21 -15.92 7.93
CA TYR A 12 -15.90 -14.78 7.35
C TYR A 12 -14.97 -14.13 6.32
N TRP A 13 -15.09 -14.58 5.07
CA TRP A 13 -14.21 -14.19 3.98
C TRP A 13 -14.73 -12.95 3.26
N LEU A 14 -13.87 -11.95 3.08
CA LEU A 14 -14.19 -10.73 2.33
C LEU A 14 -13.41 -10.74 1.01
N GLU A 15 -14.08 -10.38 -0.07
CA GLU A 15 -13.44 -10.30 -1.40
C GLU A 15 -12.23 -9.37 -1.42
N GLN A 16 -11.19 -9.77 -2.18
CA GLN A 16 -9.98 -8.98 -2.38
C GLN A 16 -9.40 -8.49 -1.04
N SER A 17 -9.28 -9.42 -0.09
CA SER A 17 -8.88 -9.11 1.27
C SER A 17 -7.88 -10.13 1.81
N ARG A 18 -7.34 -9.78 2.96
CA ARG A 18 -6.38 -10.58 3.71
C ARG A 18 -6.98 -11.92 4.18
N SER A 19 -8.29 -12.14 4.10
CA SER A 19 -8.89 -13.43 4.46
C SER A 19 -8.49 -14.60 3.59
N HIS A 20 -7.98 -14.35 2.38
CA HIS A 20 -7.51 -15.45 1.54
C HIS A 20 -6.32 -16.20 2.15
N ARG A 21 -5.44 -15.53 2.91
CA ARG A 21 -4.34 -16.23 3.61
C ARG A 21 -4.84 -17.17 4.71
N ILE A 22 -5.95 -16.83 5.37
CA ILE A 22 -6.56 -17.69 6.39
C ILE A 22 -7.25 -18.88 5.72
N LEU A 23 -7.92 -18.66 4.59
CA LEU A 23 -8.47 -19.73 3.78
C LEU A 23 -7.39 -20.74 3.38
N TRP A 24 -6.26 -20.27 2.86
CA TRP A 24 -5.13 -21.13 2.55
C TRP A 24 -4.59 -21.87 3.79
N LEU A 25 -4.43 -21.18 4.92
CA LEU A 25 -3.99 -21.85 6.15
C LEU A 25 -4.94 -22.99 6.58
N LEU A 26 -6.26 -22.81 6.47
CA LEU A 26 -7.21 -23.87 6.79
C LEU A 26 -7.05 -25.09 5.85
N GLU A 27 -6.72 -24.86 4.58
CA GLU A 27 -6.42 -25.92 3.61
C GLU A 27 -5.09 -26.65 3.88
N GLU A 28 -4.06 -25.96 4.39
CA GLU A 28 -2.79 -26.57 4.81
C GLU A 28 -2.94 -27.40 6.09
N LEU A 29 -3.77 -26.92 7.03
CA LEU A 29 -4.06 -27.59 8.30
C LEU A 29 -5.09 -28.73 8.16
N GLN A 30 -5.65 -28.93 6.95
CA GLN A 30 -6.69 -29.92 6.66
C GLN A 30 -7.90 -29.79 7.60
N LEU A 31 -8.31 -28.55 7.84
CA LEU A 31 -9.46 -28.21 8.67
C LEU A 31 -10.71 -28.07 7.80
N GLU A 32 -11.81 -28.65 8.25
CA GLU A 32 -13.13 -28.38 7.69
C GLU A 32 -13.66 -27.06 8.25
N TYR A 33 -14.24 -26.23 7.38
CA TYR A 33 -14.77 -24.93 7.76
C TYR A 33 -16.03 -24.56 6.97
N GLU A 34 -16.89 -23.79 7.61
CA GLU A 34 -17.98 -23.07 6.96
C GLU A 34 -17.45 -21.75 6.40
N LEU A 35 -17.64 -21.50 5.10
CA LEU A 35 -17.20 -20.28 4.45
C LEU A 35 -18.38 -19.31 4.28
N LYS A 36 -18.32 -18.14 4.95
CA LYS A 36 -19.29 -17.05 4.77
C LYS A 36 -18.67 -15.92 3.97
N ILE A 37 -19.21 -15.64 2.80
CA ILE A 37 -18.65 -14.68 1.84
C ILE A 37 -19.30 -13.31 2.00
N PHE A 38 -18.46 -12.28 2.03
CA PHE A 38 -18.84 -10.88 2.04
C PHE A 38 -18.24 -10.17 0.83
N LYS A 39 -19.03 -9.27 0.24
CA LYS A 39 -18.61 -8.42 -0.89
C LYS A 39 -18.36 -7.01 -0.42
N ARG A 40 -17.42 -6.31 -1.06
CA ARG A 40 -17.16 -4.91 -0.79
C ARG A 40 -18.27 -4.06 -1.40
N ARG A 41 -18.55 -2.95 -0.75
CA ARG A 41 -19.47 -1.95 -1.28
C ARG A 41 -18.83 -1.20 -2.46
N ALA A 42 -19.62 -0.37 -3.15
CA ALA A 42 -19.13 0.43 -4.27
C ALA A 42 -17.94 1.35 -3.90
N ASP A 43 -17.85 1.77 -2.63
CA ASP A 43 -16.74 2.56 -2.07
C ASP A 43 -15.51 1.71 -1.66
N LYS A 44 -15.49 0.42 -2.01
CA LYS A 44 -14.45 -0.57 -1.65
C LYS A 44 -14.33 -0.89 -0.16
N LEU A 45 -15.20 -0.35 0.68
CA LEU A 45 -15.22 -0.67 2.11
C LEU A 45 -15.93 -2.00 2.37
N ALA A 46 -15.64 -2.58 3.54
CA ALA A 46 -16.33 -3.76 4.02
C ALA A 46 -17.82 -3.45 4.29
N PRO A 47 -18.71 -4.45 4.13
CA PRO A 47 -20.12 -4.31 4.44
C PRO A 47 -20.33 -4.12 5.95
N ALA A 48 -21.42 -3.45 6.34
CA ALA A 48 -21.66 -3.09 7.75
C ALA A 48 -21.95 -4.31 8.62
N GLU A 49 -22.51 -5.35 8.01
CA GLU A 49 -22.82 -6.68 8.55
C GLU A 49 -21.57 -7.34 9.17
N LEU A 50 -20.36 -7.01 8.70
CA LEU A 50 -19.13 -7.54 9.29
C LEU A 50 -18.91 -7.05 10.74
N LYS A 51 -19.53 -5.93 11.13
CA LYS A 51 -19.51 -5.42 12.51
C LYS A 51 -20.34 -6.26 13.47
N GLU A 52 -21.32 -7.01 12.96
CA GLU A 52 -22.14 -7.92 13.78
C GLU A 52 -21.31 -9.11 14.28
N ILE A 53 -20.23 -9.45 13.57
CA ILE A 53 -19.31 -10.53 13.93
C ILE A 53 -18.18 -9.99 14.80
N HIS A 54 -17.54 -8.88 14.41
CA HIS A 54 -16.47 -8.25 15.19
C HIS A 54 -16.59 -6.72 15.16
N PRO A 55 -16.51 -6.00 16.31
CA PRO A 55 -16.81 -4.57 16.39
C PRO A 55 -16.05 -3.67 15.39
N LEU A 56 -14.82 -4.04 15.02
CA LEU A 56 -14.02 -3.29 14.05
C LEU A 56 -14.50 -3.42 12.60
N GLY A 57 -15.32 -4.43 12.27
CA GLY A 57 -15.81 -4.68 10.91
C GLY A 57 -14.69 -4.83 9.88
N LYS A 58 -13.59 -5.48 10.29
CA LYS A 58 -12.41 -5.75 9.45
C LYS A 58 -12.32 -7.24 9.14
N SER A 59 -11.57 -7.57 8.10
CA SER A 59 -11.30 -8.95 7.69
C SER A 59 -9.79 -9.20 7.71
N PRO A 60 -9.33 -10.41 8.06
CA PRO A 60 -10.14 -11.59 8.38
C PRO A 60 -10.69 -11.65 9.79
N VAL A 61 -11.75 -12.43 9.93
CA VAL A 61 -12.33 -12.88 11.20
C VAL A 61 -12.73 -14.34 11.06
N ILE A 62 -12.52 -15.13 12.11
CA ILE A 62 -13.04 -16.50 12.22
C ILE A 62 -13.83 -16.66 13.51
N THR A 63 -14.76 -17.61 13.51
CA THR A 63 -15.36 -18.13 14.74
C THR A 63 -15.03 -19.60 14.92
N ILE A 64 -14.66 -19.99 16.14
CA ILE A 64 -14.40 -21.38 16.52
C ILE A 64 -15.37 -21.75 17.64
N GLN A 65 -16.20 -22.74 17.39
CA GLN A 65 -17.13 -23.30 18.38
C GLN A 65 -16.56 -24.64 18.87
N ALA A 66 -16.00 -24.65 20.07
CA ALA A 66 -15.50 -25.86 20.70
C ALA A 66 -16.65 -26.68 21.34
N PRO A 67 -16.51 -28.01 21.45
CA PRO A 67 -17.47 -28.84 22.17
C PRO A 67 -17.62 -28.40 23.62
N GLY A 68 -18.87 -28.24 24.09
CA GLY A 68 -19.16 -27.91 25.49
C GLY A 68 -18.92 -26.44 25.89
N VAL A 69 -18.66 -25.54 24.93
CA VAL A 69 -18.55 -24.09 25.18
C VAL A 69 -19.80 -23.38 24.67
N ASP A 70 -20.45 -22.55 25.48
CA ASP A 70 -21.73 -21.92 25.07
C ASP A 70 -21.59 -20.84 24.00
N LYS A 71 -20.45 -20.14 23.98
CA LYS A 71 -20.21 -19.02 23.05
C LYS A 71 -19.03 -19.34 22.14
N PRO A 72 -19.14 -19.07 20.82
CA PRO A 72 -18.02 -19.25 19.92
C PRO A 72 -16.91 -18.24 20.23
N LEU A 73 -15.67 -18.68 20.14
CA LEU A 73 -14.51 -17.81 20.17
C LEU A 73 -14.46 -17.02 18.85
N VAL A 74 -14.46 -15.69 18.93
CA VAL A 74 -14.29 -14.80 17.77
C VAL A 74 -12.82 -14.35 17.74
N LEU A 75 -12.12 -14.67 16.65
CA LEU A 75 -10.73 -14.23 16.46
C LEU A 75 -10.65 -13.29 15.26
N ALA A 76 -10.05 -12.14 15.48
CA ALA A 76 -9.64 -11.16 14.47
C ALA A 76 -8.12 -11.01 14.51
N GLU A 77 -7.57 -10.23 13.57
CA GLU A 77 -6.13 -10.09 13.32
C GLU A 77 -5.47 -11.35 12.78
N SER A 78 -4.86 -11.26 11.61
CA SER A 78 -4.38 -12.48 10.95
C SER A 78 -3.20 -13.14 11.64
N GLY A 79 -2.26 -12.36 12.20
CA GLY A 79 -1.18 -12.94 12.98
C GLY A 79 -1.73 -13.79 14.12
N ALA A 80 -2.64 -13.21 14.91
CA ALA A 80 -3.28 -13.89 16.04
C ALA A 80 -4.12 -15.11 15.61
N ILE A 81 -4.87 -15.01 14.50
CA ILE A 81 -5.61 -16.16 13.95
C ILE A 81 -4.65 -17.28 13.54
N VAL A 82 -3.55 -16.94 12.84
CA VAL A 82 -2.57 -17.92 12.38
C VAL A 82 -1.87 -18.59 13.58
N GLU A 83 -1.41 -17.82 14.56
CA GLU A 83 -0.81 -18.35 15.79
C GLU A 83 -1.76 -19.31 16.50
N TYR A 84 -3.01 -18.89 16.75
CA TYR A 84 -3.99 -19.75 17.41
C TYR A 84 -4.25 -21.05 16.64
N LEU A 85 -4.39 -20.97 15.31
CA LEU A 85 -4.63 -22.17 14.50
C LEU A 85 -3.42 -23.10 14.48
N CYS A 86 -2.20 -22.55 14.43
CA CYS A 86 -0.97 -23.33 14.49
C CYS A 86 -0.76 -23.97 15.87
N ASP A 87 -1.01 -23.26 16.96
CA ASP A 87 -0.85 -23.78 18.32
C ASP A 87 -1.80 -24.95 18.61
N HIS A 88 -3.02 -24.90 18.07
CA HIS A 88 -4.06 -25.88 18.37
C HIS A 88 -4.24 -26.97 17.31
N PHE A 89 -3.96 -26.70 16.03
CA PHE A 89 -4.32 -27.59 14.92
C PHE A 89 -3.15 -27.94 13.97
N SER A 90 -1.90 -27.65 14.31
CA SER A 90 -0.74 -27.93 13.44
C SER A 90 -0.32 -29.40 13.35
N SER A 91 -0.96 -30.32 14.08
CA SER A 91 -0.60 -31.75 14.09
C SER A 91 -0.55 -32.39 12.69
N ALA A 92 -1.44 -31.97 11.77
CA ALA A 92 -1.45 -32.44 10.38
C ALA A 92 -0.33 -31.82 9.51
N ARG A 93 0.24 -30.69 9.94
CA ARG A 93 1.25 -29.91 9.21
C ARG A 93 2.27 -29.27 10.16
N PRO A 94 3.10 -30.06 10.88
CA PRO A 94 4.00 -29.54 11.90
C PRO A 94 5.09 -28.61 11.35
N THR A 95 5.38 -28.71 10.05
CA THR A 95 6.37 -27.86 9.37
C THR A 95 5.96 -26.38 9.29
N LEU A 96 4.68 -26.05 9.54
CA LEU A 96 4.20 -24.66 9.52
C LEU A 96 4.83 -23.78 10.62
N VAL A 97 5.32 -24.42 11.69
CA VAL A 97 5.95 -23.78 12.83
C VAL A 97 7.34 -24.39 13.00
N PRO A 98 8.43 -23.69 12.65
CA PRO A 98 9.77 -24.24 12.74
C PRO A 98 10.17 -24.52 14.20
N GLN A 99 11.13 -25.43 14.38
CA GLN A 99 11.63 -25.77 15.70
C GLN A 99 12.25 -24.54 16.37
N ARG A 100 11.73 -24.16 17.54
CA ARG A 100 12.14 -22.92 18.22
C ARG A 100 13.59 -22.92 18.67
N TYR A 101 14.00 -23.93 19.44
CA TYR A 101 15.32 -23.99 20.06
C TYR A 101 16.20 -25.04 19.39
N THR A 102 17.49 -24.72 19.28
CA THR A 102 18.50 -25.76 19.03
C THR A 102 18.49 -26.75 20.21
N PRO A 103 18.60 -28.08 19.97
CA PRO A 103 18.51 -29.06 21.05
C PRO A 103 19.51 -28.78 22.19
N GLY A 104 19.00 -28.63 23.42
CA GLY A 104 19.82 -28.35 24.61
C GLY A 104 20.11 -26.86 24.87
N SER A 105 19.48 -25.96 24.11
CA SER A 105 19.58 -24.50 24.28
C SER A 105 18.28 -23.85 24.75
N GLU A 106 17.34 -24.64 25.27
CA GLU A 106 16.05 -24.16 25.75
C GLU A 106 16.22 -23.09 26.84
N GLY A 107 15.56 -21.94 26.66
CA GLY A 107 15.60 -20.84 27.61
C GLY A 107 16.90 -20.02 27.62
N LYS A 108 17.88 -20.34 26.76
CA LYS A 108 19.11 -19.53 26.60
C LYS A 108 18.87 -18.39 25.62
N VAL A 109 19.40 -17.20 25.93
CA VAL A 109 19.36 -16.05 25.02
C VAL A 109 20.19 -16.37 23.77
N GLY A 110 19.55 -16.33 22.60
CA GLY A 110 20.19 -16.70 21.33
C GLY A 110 20.30 -18.22 21.11
N GLY A 111 19.57 -19.02 21.89
CA GLY A 111 19.46 -20.47 21.70
C GLY A 111 18.47 -20.87 20.60
N GLU A 112 17.70 -19.90 20.10
CA GLU A 112 16.72 -20.10 19.03
C GLU A 112 17.36 -20.47 17.68
N THR A 113 16.66 -21.24 16.87
CA THR A 113 17.07 -21.53 15.49
C THR A 113 16.90 -20.29 14.61
N GLU A 114 17.68 -20.20 13.53
CA GLU A 114 17.55 -19.10 12.57
C GLU A 114 16.15 -19.11 11.90
N GLU A 115 15.65 -20.30 11.54
CA GLU A 115 14.32 -20.48 10.95
C GLU A 115 13.22 -19.93 11.85
N TRP A 116 13.29 -20.21 13.16
CA TRP A 116 12.34 -19.69 14.15
C TRP A 116 12.43 -18.17 14.30
N MET A 117 13.63 -17.61 14.35
CA MET A 117 13.80 -16.16 14.47
C MET A 117 13.24 -15.43 13.25
N ARG A 118 13.45 -15.97 12.04
CA ARG A 118 12.83 -15.47 10.81
C ARG A 118 11.31 -15.63 10.84
N TYR A 119 10.81 -16.81 11.20
CA TYR A 119 9.38 -17.06 11.34
C TYR A 119 8.72 -16.03 12.24
N ARG A 120 9.23 -15.86 13.47
CA ARG A 120 8.73 -14.87 14.43
C ARG A 120 8.78 -13.45 13.87
N TYR A 121 9.89 -13.07 13.22
CA TYR A 121 10.02 -11.75 12.61
C TYR A 121 8.95 -11.52 11.52
N PHE A 122 8.79 -12.48 10.61
CA PHE A 122 7.87 -12.34 9.48
C PHE A 122 6.40 -12.42 9.85
N MET A 123 6.05 -13.16 10.92
CA MET A 123 4.71 -13.15 11.51
C MET A 123 4.26 -11.73 11.89
N HIS A 124 5.19 -10.85 12.32
CA HIS A 124 4.89 -9.46 12.66
C HIS A 124 5.16 -8.47 11.51
N TYR A 125 6.23 -8.66 10.76
CA TYR A 125 6.67 -7.76 9.68
C TYR A 125 5.59 -7.51 8.62
N VAL A 126 4.79 -8.53 8.31
CA VAL A 126 3.72 -8.45 7.30
C VAL A 126 2.77 -7.29 7.60
N GLU A 127 2.28 -7.20 8.83
CA GLU A 127 1.32 -6.16 9.23
C GLU A 127 1.99 -4.89 9.76
N GLY A 128 3.15 -5.02 10.41
CA GLY A 128 3.85 -3.89 11.01
C GLY A 128 4.61 -3.03 10.00
N SER A 129 5.14 -3.63 8.93
CA SER A 129 6.06 -2.95 8.00
C SER A 129 5.52 -2.91 6.58
N LEU A 130 5.12 -4.05 6.01
CA LEU A 130 4.83 -4.13 4.57
C LEU A 130 3.42 -3.64 4.22
N MET A 131 2.39 -4.16 4.90
CA MET A 131 1.00 -3.83 4.61
C MET A 131 0.65 -2.32 4.73
N PRO A 132 1.19 -1.54 5.70
CA PRO A 132 0.89 -0.11 5.79
C PRO A 132 1.24 0.65 4.50
N PHE A 133 2.39 0.35 3.89
CA PHE A 133 2.78 0.97 2.63
C PHE A 133 1.90 0.53 1.47
N LEU A 134 1.53 -0.75 1.39
CA LEU A 134 0.62 -1.23 0.34
C LEU A 134 -0.77 -0.60 0.43
N VAL A 135 -1.30 -0.44 1.65
CA VAL A 135 -2.56 0.28 1.89
C VAL A 135 -2.42 1.74 1.51
N MET A 136 -1.33 2.40 1.89
CA MET A 136 -1.10 3.80 1.50
C MET A 136 -0.98 3.95 -0.03
N THR A 137 -0.38 2.99 -0.75
CA THR A 137 -0.40 2.97 -2.21
C THR A 137 -1.83 2.89 -2.77
N LEU A 138 -2.71 2.07 -2.18
CA LEU A 138 -4.13 2.03 -2.58
C LEU A 138 -4.86 3.36 -2.32
N VAL A 139 -4.57 4.00 -1.18
CA VAL A 139 -5.12 5.33 -0.86
C VAL A 139 -4.61 6.37 -1.84
N ASN A 140 -3.32 6.35 -2.16
CA ASN A 140 -2.70 7.27 -3.11
C ASN A 140 -3.28 7.12 -4.52
N ASP A 141 -3.54 5.89 -4.97
CA ASP A 141 -4.22 5.61 -6.24
C ASP A 141 -5.66 6.16 -6.24
N SER A 142 -6.34 6.12 -5.10
CA SER A 142 -7.68 6.69 -4.94
C SER A 142 -7.65 8.23 -5.01
N ILE A 143 -6.62 8.86 -4.44
CA ILE A 143 -6.38 10.32 -4.56
C ILE A 143 -6.10 10.70 -6.02
N ARG A 144 -5.22 9.96 -6.69
CA ARG A 144 -4.88 10.19 -8.10
C ARG A 144 -6.12 10.13 -9.01
N ASN A 145 -7.04 9.22 -8.72
CA ASN A 145 -8.24 9.00 -9.51
C ASN A 145 -9.50 9.72 -8.99
N ALA A 146 -9.34 10.65 -8.04
CA ALA A 146 -10.45 11.33 -7.39
C ALA A 146 -11.40 12.02 -8.40
N PRO A 147 -12.72 11.79 -8.30
CA PRO A 147 -13.71 12.52 -9.08
C PRO A 147 -14.00 13.90 -8.46
N PRO A 148 -14.45 14.89 -9.26
CA PRO A 148 -14.65 14.85 -10.73
C PRO A 148 -13.35 15.08 -11.52
N PHE A 149 -13.32 14.71 -12.81
CA PHE A 149 -12.07 14.67 -13.60
C PHE A 149 -11.26 15.99 -13.62
N PHE A 150 -11.91 17.14 -13.43
CA PHE A 150 -11.23 18.44 -13.45
C PHE A 150 -10.33 18.69 -12.23
N VAL A 151 -10.50 17.96 -11.12
CA VAL A 151 -9.57 18.04 -9.97
C VAL A 151 -8.34 17.14 -10.13
N ARG A 152 -8.40 16.17 -11.05
CA ARG A 152 -7.34 15.16 -11.27
C ARG A 152 -5.95 15.73 -11.52
N PRO A 153 -5.75 16.86 -12.25
CA PRO A 153 -4.41 17.42 -12.42
C PRO A 153 -3.77 17.79 -11.08
N ILE A 154 -4.55 18.34 -10.15
CA ILE A 154 -4.06 18.77 -8.84
C ILE A 154 -3.86 17.56 -7.93
N THR A 155 -4.85 16.67 -7.87
CA THR A 155 -4.72 15.47 -7.03
C THR A 155 -3.62 14.54 -7.52
N SER A 156 -3.34 14.50 -8.82
CA SER A 156 -2.20 13.78 -9.40
C SER A 156 -0.86 14.39 -8.99
N ILE A 157 -0.75 15.72 -8.88
CA ILE A 157 0.48 16.38 -8.38
C ILE A 157 0.72 15.99 -6.92
N VAL A 158 -0.31 16.09 -6.08
CA VAL A 158 -0.24 15.70 -4.66
C VAL A 158 0.13 14.22 -4.54
N ALA A 159 -0.56 13.34 -5.27
CA ALA A 159 -0.30 11.91 -5.25
C ALA A 159 1.13 11.57 -5.72
N SER A 160 1.64 12.25 -6.75
CA SER A 160 3.02 12.08 -7.21
C SER A 160 4.05 12.56 -6.19
N GLN A 161 3.75 13.59 -5.39
CA GLN A 161 4.64 14.02 -4.31
C GLN A 161 4.70 12.98 -3.18
N VAL A 162 3.55 12.47 -2.73
CA VAL A 162 3.48 11.40 -1.72
C VAL A 162 4.21 10.15 -2.23
N GLU A 163 4.01 9.81 -3.50
CA GLU A 163 4.65 8.67 -4.14
C GLU A 163 6.18 8.82 -4.14
N ASN A 164 6.70 9.94 -4.66
CA ASN A 164 8.14 10.17 -4.81
C ASN A 164 8.86 10.37 -3.47
N GLN A 165 8.23 11.01 -2.49
CA GLN A 165 8.87 11.32 -1.21
C GLN A 165 8.79 10.17 -0.22
N PHE A 166 7.71 9.39 -0.25
CA PHE A 166 7.42 8.42 0.80
C PHE A 166 7.23 7.00 0.26
N LEU A 167 6.31 6.77 -0.68
CA LEU A 167 5.94 5.41 -1.06
C LEU A 167 7.01 4.66 -1.83
N THR A 168 7.56 5.25 -2.89
CA THR A 168 8.51 4.55 -3.78
C THR A 168 9.72 4.04 -2.99
N ARG A 169 10.34 4.90 -2.18
CA ARG A 169 11.52 4.54 -1.39
C ARG A 169 11.23 3.45 -0.37
N ASN A 170 10.11 3.53 0.33
CA ASN A 170 9.76 2.52 1.34
C ASN A 170 9.38 1.20 0.69
N VAL A 171 8.60 1.21 -0.39
CA VAL A 171 8.23 -0.01 -1.11
C VAL A 171 9.49 -0.66 -1.70
N GLU A 172 10.33 0.08 -2.42
CA GLU A 172 11.59 -0.45 -2.96
C GLU A 172 12.52 -0.99 -1.86
N GLY A 173 12.61 -0.30 -0.71
CA GLY A 173 13.36 -0.78 0.45
C GLY A 173 12.85 -2.11 0.99
N ASN A 174 11.53 -2.27 1.13
CA ASN A 174 10.92 -3.53 1.57
C ASN A 174 11.09 -4.65 0.53
N LEU A 175 11.01 -4.34 -0.77
CA LEU A 175 11.23 -5.31 -1.84
C LEU A 175 12.68 -5.79 -1.88
N SER A 176 13.64 -4.87 -1.78
CA SER A 176 15.07 -5.20 -1.69
C SER A 176 15.38 -6.02 -0.43
N PHE A 177 14.75 -5.68 0.71
CA PHE A 177 14.89 -6.47 1.93
C PHE A 177 14.35 -7.89 1.74
N LEU A 178 13.15 -8.07 1.18
CA LEU A 178 12.60 -9.41 0.92
C LEU A 178 13.46 -10.22 -0.06
N GLU A 179 13.96 -9.60 -1.12
CA GLU A 179 14.88 -10.24 -2.09
C GLU A 179 16.16 -10.74 -1.39
N GLU A 180 16.75 -9.95 -0.49
CA GLU A 180 17.91 -10.36 0.32
C GLU A 180 17.56 -11.49 1.30
N GLN A 181 16.39 -11.41 1.94
CA GLN A 181 15.96 -12.43 2.90
C GLN A 181 15.72 -13.78 2.22
N LEU A 182 15.19 -13.78 1.00
CA LEU A 182 15.10 -14.98 0.16
C LEU A 182 16.47 -15.50 -0.27
N ARG A 183 17.40 -14.61 -0.65
CA ARG A 183 18.77 -15.01 -1.02
C ARG A 183 19.53 -15.67 0.14
N THR A 184 19.28 -15.19 1.35
CA THR A 184 19.91 -15.66 2.59
C THR A 184 19.04 -16.64 3.35
N SER A 185 18.03 -17.25 2.72
CA SER A 185 17.14 -18.19 3.39
C SER A 185 17.93 -19.31 4.09
N PRO A 186 17.58 -19.69 5.33
CA PRO A 186 18.29 -20.73 6.06
C PRO A 186 18.46 -22.00 5.24
N GLU A 187 19.66 -22.58 5.30
CA GLU A 187 20.04 -23.77 4.56
C GLU A 187 19.88 -23.69 3.04
N GLY A 188 19.87 -22.48 2.47
CA GLY A 188 19.62 -22.26 1.04
C GLY A 188 18.18 -22.60 0.63
N GLY A 189 17.25 -22.46 1.57
CA GLY A 189 15.85 -22.80 1.39
C GLY A 189 15.12 -21.96 0.33
N GLU A 190 14.00 -22.51 -0.14
CA GLU A 190 13.17 -21.89 -1.17
C GLU A 190 12.06 -20.98 -0.62
N PHE A 191 11.85 -21.00 0.70
CA PHE A 191 10.88 -20.19 1.43
C PHE A 191 11.58 -19.16 2.31
N ILE A 192 10.84 -18.22 2.91
CA ILE A 192 11.46 -17.09 3.65
C ILE A 192 12.15 -17.54 4.95
N CYS A 193 11.66 -18.64 5.53
CA CYS A 193 12.14 -19.18 6.79
C CYS A 193 13.07 -20.38 6.65
N GLY A 194 13.19 -20.97 5.46
CA GLY A 194 14.01 -22.16 5.23
C GLY A 194 13.51 -22.98 4.05
N LYS A 195 13.69 -24.31 4.13
CA LYS A 195 13.35 -25.25 3.05
C LYS A 195 11.85 -25.56 2.95
N GLU A 196 11.15 -25.48 4.07
CA GLU A 196 9.75 -25.84 4.18
C GLU A 196 8.84 -24.61 4.23
N LEU A 197 7.60 -24.78 3.77
CA LEU A 197 6.57 -23.75 3.89
C LEU A 197 6.22 -23.54 5.37
N THR A 198 6.26 -22.29 5.83
CA THR A 198 5.83 -21.91 7.18
C THR A 198 4.57 -21.04 7.16
N ALA A 199 3.95 -20.86 8.32
CA ALA A 199 2.80 -19.97 8.44
C ALA A 199 3.16 -18.49 8.15
N ALA A 200 4.42 -18.11 8.32
CA ALA A 200 4.93 -16.78 7.95
C ALA A 200 4.89 -16.56 6.42
N ASP A 201 5.21 -17.59 5.63
CA ASP A 201 5.08 -17.57 4.18
C ASP A 201 3.63 -17.39 3.74
N ILE A 202 2.69 -18.08 4.41
CA ILE A 202 1.26 -17.95 4.16
C ILE A 202 0.80 -16.51 4.46
N LEU A 203 1.26 -15.89 5.55
CA LEU A 203 0.94 -14.50 5.85
C LEU A 203 1.52 -13.51 4.83
N LEU A 204 2.77 -13.73 4.39
CA LEU A 204 3.48 -12.92 3.39
C LEU A 204 2.88 -13.05 1.98
N SER A 205 2.22 -14.15 1.69
CA SER A 205 1.68 -14.44 0.36
C SER A 205 0.81 -13.32 -0.20
N PHE A 206 -0.12 -12.81 0.60
CA PHE A 206 -1.05 -11.77 0.18
C PHE A 206 -0.32 -10.49 -0.29
N PRO A 207 0.52 -9.84 0.54
CA PRO A 207 1.24 -8.65 0.08
C PRO A 207 2.25 -8.91 -1.04
N VAL A 208 2.95 -10.05 -1.02
CA VAL A 208 3.98 -10.39 -2.02
C VAL A 208 3.35 -10.64 -3.40
N ILE A 209 2.26 -11.39 -3.46
CA ILE A 209 1.52 -11.62 -4.70
C ILE A 209 0.92 -10.29 -5.19
N ALA A 210 0.33 -9.49 -4.30
CA ALA A 210 -0.25 -8.20 -4.66
C ALA A 210 0.78 -7.20 -5.23
N VAL A 211 1.97 -7.11 -4.65
CA VAL A 211 3.02 -6.21 -5.17
C VAL A 211 3.65 -6.73 -6.47
N THR A 212 3.80 -8.05 -6.60
CA THR A 212 4.29 -8.69 -7.82
C THR A 212 3.34 -8.46 -9.00
N MET A 213 2.03 -8.59 -8.76
CA MET A 213 1.01 -8.35 -9.78
C MET A 213 0.87 -6.88 -10.18
N ARG A 214 1.26 -5.93 -9.32
CA ARG A 214 1.11 -4.49 -9.55
C ARG A 214 2.42 -3.84 -9.98
N SER A 215 3.35 -3.71 -9.04
CA SER A 215 4.54 -2.87 -9.17
C SER A 215 5.65 -3.54 -9.97
N LEU A 216 5.74 -4.87 -9.94
CA LEU A 216 6.81 -5.61 -10.65
C LEU A 216 6.46 -5.95 -12.11
N LYS A 217 5.20 -5.74 -12.53
CA LYS A 217 4.80 -5.79 -13.94
C LYS A 217 5.13 -4.53 -14.72
N GLU A 218 5.45 -3.42 -14.03
CA GLU A 218 5.88 -2.19 -14.69
C GLU A 218 7.25 -2.38 -15.34
N GLU A 219 7.41 -1.94 -16.58
CA GLU A 219 8.68 -2.10 -17.33
C GLU A 219 9.89 -1.54 -16.56
N LYS A 220 9.72 -0.46 -15.79
CA LYS A 220 10.79 0.13 -14.95
C LYS A 220 11.31 -0.78 -13.83
N ASN A 221 10.54 -1.79 -13.43
CA ASN A 221 10.85 -2.70 -12.32
C ASN A 221 11.09 -4.14 -12.76
N LYS A 222 10.95 -4.42 -14.06
CA LYS A 222 11.16 -5.73 -14.64
C LYS A 222 12.59 -6.22 -14.40
N GLY A 223 12.72 -7.40 -13.80
CA GLY A 223 14.02 -8.02 -13.53
C GLY A 223 14.78 -7.52 -12.29
N LYS A 224 14.26 -6.55 -11.53
CA LYS A 224 14.93 -6.05 -10.31
C LYS A 224 14.93 -7.04 -9.14
N TYR A 225 13.85 -7.82 -9.00
CA TYR A 225 13.62 -8.73 -7.86
C TYR A 225 13.25 -10.14 -8.33
N PRO A 226 14.18 -10.85 -9.01
CA PRO A 226 13.88 -12.15 -9.60
C PRO A 226 13.51 -13.22 -8.57
N LEU A 227 14.16 -13.25 -7.40
CA LEU A 227 13.88 -14.25 -6.36
C LEU A 227 12.49 -14.02 -5.77
N LEU A 228 12.12 -12.77 -5.52
CA LEU A 228 10.80 -12.42 -4.99
C LEU A 228 9.67 -12.77 -5.98
N VAL A 229 9.89 -12.53 -7.27
CA VAL A 229 8.93 -12.91 -8.31
C VAL A 229 8.77 -14.44 -8.39
N GLU A 230 9.86 -15.20 -8.31
CA GLU A 230 9.77 -16.67 -8.31
C GLU A 230 9.15 -17.20 -7.01
N TYR A 231 9.47 -16.59 -5.86
CA TYR A 231 8.85 -16.90 -4.58
C TYR A 231 7.33 -16.68 -4.63
N ALA A 232 6.85 -15.56 -5.19
CA ALA A 232 5.43 -15.31 -5.38
C ALA A 232 4.75 -16.43 -6.21
N LYS A 233 5.37 -16.82 -7.33
CA LYS A 233 4.87 -17.93 -8.16
C LYS A 233 4.90 -19.27 -7.42
N ARG A 234 5.92 -19.52 -6.60
CA ARG A 234 6.04 -20.74 -5.78
C ARG A 234 4.90 -20.82 -4.76
N LEU A 235 4.59 -19.71 -4.09
CA LEU A 235 3.43 -19.63 -3.18
C LEU A 235 2.13 -19.88 -3.93
N GLU A 236 1.95 -19.29 -5.13
CA GLU A 236 0.76 -19.53 -5.94
C GLU A 236 0.66 -21.00 -6.40
N ARG A 237 1.77 -21.65 -6.76
CA ARG A 237 1.78 -23.06 -7.19
C ARG A 237 1.54 -24.06 -6.07
N ASN A 238 1.62 -23.63 -4.82
CA ASN A 238 1.40 -24.50 -3.68
C ASN A 238 0.00 -25.13 -3.72
N GLU A 239 -0.09 -26.42 -3.43
CA GLU A 239 -1.35 -27.17 -3.54
C GLU A 239 -2.44 -26.63 -2.62
N GLY A 240 -2.13 -26.24 -1.38
CA GLY A 240 -3.10 -25.63 -0.47
C GLY A 240 -3.60 -24.28 -0.98
N TYR A 241 -2.74 -23.49 -1.61
CA TYR A 241 -3.14 -22.22 -2.21
C TYR A 241 -4.11 -22.47 -3.37
N GLN A 242 -3.78 -23.43 -4.25
CA GLN A 242 -4.65 -23.81 -5.37
C GLN A 242 -6.00 -24.36 -4.90
N ARG A 243 -6.04 -25.17 -3.82
CA ARG A 243 -7.30 -25.60 -3.20
C ARG A 243 -8.13 -24.42 -2.69
N ALA A 244 -7.50 -23.48 -2.00
CA ALA A 244 -8.16 -22.27 -1.51
C ALA A 244 -8.72 -21.39 -2.64
N VAL A 245 -7.97 -21.22 -3.74
CA VAL A 245 -8.43 -20.51 -4.94
C VAL A 245 -9.63 -21.22 -5.55
N LYS A 246 -9.53 -22.53 -5.78
CA LYS A 246 -10.61 -23.34 -6.35
C LYS A 246 -11.89 -23.25 -5.50
N LYS A 247 -11.77 -23.26 -4.18
CA LYS A 247 -12.92 -23.10 -3.28
C LYS A 247 -13.66 -21.78 -3.49
N ILE A 248 -12.93 -20.69 -3.71
CA ILE A 248 -13.54 -19.39 -4.04
C ILE A 248 -14.14 -19.40 -5.43
N GLU A 249 -13.47 -19.99 -6.41
CA GLU A 249 -13.99 -20.10 -7.79
C GLU A 249 -15.26 -20.94 -7.86
N GLU A 250 -15.38 -22.00 -7.06
CA GLU A 250 -16.60 -22.81 -6.97
C GLU A 250 -17.80 -22.02 -6.42
N VAL A 251 -17.57 -21.05 -5.54
CA VAL A 251 -18.65 -20.27 -4.91
C VAL A 251 -18.96 -18.96 -5.65
N GLU A 252 -17.94 -18.26 -6.16
CA GLU A 252 -18.06 -16.92 -6.78
C GLU A 252 -17.80 -16.92 -8.29
N GLY A 253 -17.28 -18.01 -8.85
CA GLY A 253 -16.94 -18.14 -10.28
C GLY A 253 -15.63 -17.46 -10.70
N LYS A 254 -15.06 -16.55 -9.89
CA LYS A 254 -13.79 -15.86 -10.18
C LYS A 254 -13.03 -15.52 -8.89
N PHE A 255 -11.72 -15.72 -8.90
CA PHE A 255 -10.81 -15.27 -7.83
C PHE A 255 -9.93 -14.11 -8.27
N SER A 256 -9.67 -13.16 -7.35
CA SER A 256 -8.66 -12.12 -7.54
C SER A 256 -8.05 -11.74 -6.20
N ALA A 257 -6.72 -11.86 -6.10
CA ALA A 257 -5.96 -11.53 -4.90
C ALA A 257 -5.84 -10.01 -4.62
N SER A 258 -6.21 -9.14 -5.57
CA SER A 258 -6.01 -7.68 -5.47
C SER A 258 -7.29 -6.89 -5.72
N ILE A 259 -7.43 -5.75 -5.02
CA ILE A 259 -8.59 -4.84 -5.15
C ILE A 259 -8.61 -4.10 -6.49
N ILE A 260 -7.45 -3.96 -7.13
CA ILE A 260 -7.30 -3.24 -8.40
C ILE A 260 -7.39 -4.24 -9.55
N LYS A 261 -8.34 -4.03 -10.45
CA LYS A 261 -8.37 -4.69 -11.75
C LYS A 261 -7.09 -4.32 -12.48
N SER A 262 -6.22 -5.29 -12.78
CA SER A 262 -5.24 -5.08 -13.85
C SER A 262 -6.04 -5.04 -15.15
N GLU A 263 -6.41 -3.85 -15.60
CA GLU A 263 -6.97 -3.66 -16.94
C GLU A 263 -5.86 -3.91 -17.97
N ASN A 264 -5.55 -5.18 -18.26
CA ASN A 264 -5.12 -5.59 -19.59
C ASN A 264 -5.22 -7.11 -19.82
N PRO A 265 -6.33 -7.63 -20.36
CA PRO A 265 -6.44 -9.03 -20.79
C PRO A 265 -5.63 -9.34 -22.08
N LYS A 266 -4.96 -8.36 -22.69
CA LYS A 266 -4.26 -8.52 -23.98
C LYS A 266 -2.77 -8.83 -23.87
N SER A 267 -2.20 -8.88 -22.66
CA SER A 267 -0.75 -9.12 -22.50
C SER A 267 -0.35 -10.60 -22.55
N ASP A 268 -1.28 -11.53 -22.34
CA ASP A 268 -0.95 -12.96 -22.20
C ASP A 268 -0.79 -13.69 -23.56
N TYR A 269 -1.20 -13.07 -24.67
CA TYR A 269 -1.06 -13.67 -26.02
C TYR A 269 0.14 -13.15 -26.82
N VAL A 270 0.83 -12.10 -26.37
CA VAL A 270 1.87 -11.44 -27.18
C VAL A 270 3.29 -11.92 -26.84
N ILE A 271 3.47 -12.68 -25.76
CA ILE A 271 4.79 -13.17 -25.32
C ILE A 271 5.33 -14.29 -26.24
N GLN A 272 4.52 -14.85 -27.14
CA GLN A 272 4.94 -15.96 -28.00
C GLN A 272 5.38 -15.58 -29.43
N LEU A 273 5.47 -14.30 -29.81
CA LEU A 273 5.68 -13.96 -31.24
C LEU A 273 6.62 -12.80 -31.58
N ILE A 274 7.52 -12.38 -30.69
CA ILE A 274 8.58 -11.42 -31.06
C ILE A 274 9.95 -11.94 -30.61
N HIS A 275 10.33 -13.10 -31.14
CA HIS A 275 11.70 -13.31 -31.58
C HIS A 275 11.72 -12.86 -33.04
N HIS A 276 12.34 -11.73 -33.36
CA HIS A 276 13.10 -11.42 -34.59
C HIS A 276 13.39 -9.90 -34.64
N HIS A 277 14.68 -9.58 -34.61
CA HIS A 277 15.36 -8.34 -35.04
C HIS A 277 14.72 -6.96 -34.76
N VAL A 278 15.49 -6.09 -34.08
CA VAL A 278 16.17 -4.92 -34.67
C VAL A 278 17.03 -4.29 -33.58
N THR A 279 18.35 -4.24 -33.81
CA THR A 279 19.33 -3.51 -33.00
C THR A 279 19.55 -2.13 -33.62
N PHE A 280 19.29 -1.06 -32.86
CA PHE A 280 19.79 0.29 -33.16
C PHE A 280 20.69 0.72 -32.00
N ASN A 281 22.00 0.84 -32.27
CA ASN A 281 22.98 1.38 -31.33
C ASN A 281 23.24 2.84 -31.68
N PHE A 282 22.95 3.73 -30.72
CA PHE A 282 23.34 5.14 -30.72
C PHE A 282 24.63 5.32 -29.89
N ASN A 283 25.59 6.06 -30.44
CA ASN A 283 26.88 6.37 -29.83
C ASN A 283 26.75 7.54 -28.82
N PRO A 284 27.48 7.54 -27.68
CA PRO A 284 27.46 8.64 -26.72
C PRO A 284 28.65 9.58 -26.94
N GLY A 285 28.39 10.88 -27.02
CA GLY A 285 29.44 11.90 -27.08
C GLY A 285 28.83 13.29 -27.05
N ASP A 286 28.79 13.89 -25.86
CA ASP A 286 29.27 15.26 -25.60
C ASP A 286 28.69 15.82 -24.30
N ALA A 287 29.52 15.74 -23.26
CA ALA A 287 29.46 16.63 -22.11
C ALA A 287 30.13 17.96 -22.48
N CYS A 288 29.62 19.11 -22.01
CA CYS A 288 30.36 20.03 -21.12
C CYS A 288 29.63 21.38 -20.89
N LYS A 289 29.84 21.92 -19.67
CA LYS A 289 29.75 23.32 -19.20
C LYS A 289 28.39 23.91 -18.80
N ARG A 290 28.14 23.97 -17.49
CA ARG A 290 27.69 25.21 -16.81
C ARG A 290 28.41 25.39 -15.48
N ARG A 291 29.04 26.56 -15.32
CA ARG A 291 29.76 27.03 -14.14
C ARG A 291 28.78 27.45 -13.03
N LEU A 292 29.16 27.15 -11.80
CA LEU A 292 28.71 27.81 -10.56
C LEU A 292 29.01 29.31 -10.62
N PHE A 293 28.13 30.12 -10.04
CA PHE A 293 28.54 31.21 -9.15
C PHE A 293 27.51 31.39 -8.04
N CYS A 294 28.01 31.39 -6.82
CA CYS A 294 27.30 31.56 -5.56
C CYS A 294 27.85 32.86 -4.95
N VAL A 295 27.02 33.83 -4.58
CA VAL A 295 27.40 34.91 -3.65
C VAL A 295 26.21 35.30 -2.77
N HIS A 296 26.30 34.84 -1.53
CA HIS A 296 25.95 35.47 -0.25
C HIS A 296 24.83 36.52 -0.18
N ALA A 297 23.82 36.19 0.61
CA ALA A 297 22.88 37.11 1.22
C ALA A 297 23.53 37.84 2.41
N SER A 298 23.33 39.15 2.48
CA SER A 298 23.47 39.93 3.71
C SER A 298 22.18 40.72 3.94
N THR A 299 21.61 40.49 5.13
CA THR A 299 20.42 41.13 5.68
C THR A 299 20.71 42.58 6.06
N LEU A 300 19.89 43.52 5.58
CA LEU A 300 19.73 44.84 6.20
C LEU A 300 18.26 45.26 6.09
N SER A 301 17.65 45.41 7.27
CA SER A 301 16.32 45.98 7.48
C SER A 301 16.35 47.46 7.10
N ALA A 302 15.42 47.90 6.26
CA ALA A 302 15.16 49.32 6.03
C ALA A 302 13.66 49.57 5.89
N THR A 303 13.12 50.26 6.90
CA THR A 303 11.82 50.91 6.96
C THR A 303 11.52 51.73 5.70
N MET A 304 10.34 51.52 5.11
CA MET A 304 9.84 52.22 3.92
C MET A 304 9.49 53.67 4.26
N ALA A 305 10.41 54.60 4.03
CA ALA A 305 10.07 56.01 3.85
C ALA A 305 9.63 56.24 2.39
N GLY A 306 8.46 56.84 2.19
CA GLY A 306 7.98 57.23 0.85
C GLY A 306 8.95 58.21 0.15
N PRO A 307 8.91 58.30 -1.18
CA PRO A 307 9.95 58.97 -1.96
C PRO A 307 9.93 60.49 -1.73
N SER A 308 11.03 61.05 -1.23
CA SER A 308 11.25 62.50 -1.20
C SER A 308 11.65 63.01 -2.59
N LYS A 309 11.23 64.23 -2.95
CA LYS A 309 11.39 64.83 -4.29
C LYS A 309 12.85 65.10 -4.72
N SER A 310 13.84 64.83 -3.87
CA SER A 310 15.25 65.14 -4.13
C SER A 310 16.18 63.92 -4.13
N LEU A 311 15.65 62.70 -4.03
CA LEU A 311 16.44 61.49 -4.22
C LEU A 311 16.48 61.13 -5.70
N ILE A 312 17.67 61.27 -6.31
CA ILE A 312 17.97 60.65 -7.60
C ILE A 312 17.88 59.15 -7.39
N LEU A 313 16.72 58.57 -7.71
CA LEU A 313 16.49 57.14 -7.67
C LEU A 313 17.47 56.47 -8.64
N ASP A 314 18.04 55.34 -8.22
CA ASP A 314 18.83 54.48 -9.09
C ASP A 314 18.07 54.26 -10.41
N PRO A 315 18.72 54.42 -11.57
CA PRO A 315 18.09 54.21 -12.88
C PRO A 315 17.37 52.86 -12.99
N ALA A 316 17.85 51.82 -12.32
CA ALA A 316 17.21 50.51 -12.26
C ALA A 316 15.89 50.53 -11.46
N LEU A 317 15.83 51.28 -10.35
CA LEU A 317 14.62 51.47 -9.55
C LEU A 317 13.60 52.34 -10.29
N GLN A 318 14.02 53.42 -10.94
CA GLN A 318 13.15 54.22 -11.81
C GLN A 318 12.53 53.36 -12.91
N LYS A 319 13.35 52.57 -13.61
CA LYS A 319 12.88 51.65 -14.64
C LYS A 319 11.92 50.60 -14.08
N TYR A 320 12.17 50.08 -12.87
CA TYR A 320 11.27 49.15 -12.20
C TYR A 320 9.92 49.81 -11.89
N TYR A 321 9.90 51.01 -11.32
CA TYR A 321 8.67 51.75 -11.02
C TYR A 321 7.89 52.10 -12.29
N GLU A 322 8.57 52.53 -13.35
CA GLU A 322 7.97 52.81 -14.65
C GLU A 322 7.40 51.56 -15.31
N LEU A 323 8.10 50.42 -15.25
CA LEU A 323 7.61 49.13 -15.72
C LEU A 323 6.38 48.67 -14.94
N ASN A 324 6.33 48.95 -13.64
CA ASN A 324 5.19 48.58 -12.80
C ASN A 324 3.97 49.45 -13.10
N ALA A 325 4.15 50.76 -13.20
CA ALA A 325 3.10 51.71 -13.56
C ALA A 325 2.56 51.47 -14.99
N ASN A 326 3.44 51.12 -15.92
CA ASN A 326 3.07 50.80 -17.30
C ASN A 326 2.85 49.29 -17.54
N ARG A 327 2.70 48.48 -16.50
CA ARG A 327 2.59 47.01 -16.61
C ARG A 327 1.46 46.59 -17.57
N TYR A 328 0.36 47.34 -17.60
CA TYR A 328 -0.78 47.10 -18.50
C TYR A 328 -0.40 47.20 -19.99
N LYS A 329 0.56 48.07 -20.36
CA LYS A 329 1.04 48.21 -21.75
C LYS A 329 1.88 47.03 -22.21
N TYR A 330 2.58 46.39 -21.27
CA TYR A 330 3.44 45.24 -21.54
C TYR A 330 2.78 43.89 -21.22
N TRP A 331 1.56 43.93 -20.68
CA TRP A 331 0.78 42.73 -20.39
C TRP A 331 0.42 42.02 -21.70
N ARG A 332 0.75 40.73 -21.77
CA ARG A 332 0.40 39.87 -22.89
C ARG A 332 -0.33 38.65 -22.38
N TRP A 333 -1.45 38.32 -23.02
CA TRP A 333 -2.12 37.05 -22.81
C TRP A 333 -1.25 35.93 -23.40
N THR A 334 -0.47 35.29 -22.55
CA THR A 334 0.21 34.04 -22.89
C THR A 334 -0.60 32.86 -22.34
N PRO A 335 -0.47 31.66 -22.93
CA PRO A 335 -1.15 30.46 -22.44
C PRO A 335 -0.94 30.21 -20.94
N ARG A 336 0.27 30.54 -20.42
CA ARG A 336 0.58 30.44 -19.00
C ARG A 336 -0.22 31.41 -18.13
N HIS A 337 -0.35 32.68 -18.52
CA HIS A 337 -1.14 33.66 -17.77
C HIS A 337 -2.64 33.36 -17.83
N ALA A 338 -3.11 32.80 -18.95
CA ALA A 338 -4.48 32.35 -19.07
C ALA A 338 -4.80 31.19 -18.13
N MET A 339 -3.92 30.19 -18.09
CA MET A 339 -4.04 29.06 -17.17
C MET A 339 -4.02 29.52 -15.71
N LEU A 340 -3.09 30.42 -15.34
CA LEU A 340 -3.05 30.97 -13.99
C LEU A 340 -4.34 31.72 -13.64
N SER A 341 -4.85 32.55 -14.54
CA SER A 341 -6.11 33.27 -14.32
C SER A 341 -7.30 32.32 -14.15
N PHE A 342 -7.37 31.26 -14.95
CA PHE A 342 -8.39 30.20 -14.78
C PHE A 342 -8.25 29.47 -13.45
N VAL A 343 -7.03 29.16 -13.01
CA VAL A 343 -6.80 28.51 -11.72
C VAL A 343 -7.30 29.37 -10.57
N TYR A 344 -6.93 30.66 -10.55
CA TYR A 344 -7.28 31.56 -9.45
C TYR A 344 -8.74 32.01 -9.46
N MET A 345 -9.36 32.20 -10.64
CA MET A 345 -10.73 32.73 -10.73
C MET A 345 -11.79 31.64 -10.89
N GLY A 346 -11.45 30.48 -11.46
CA GLY A 346 -12.39 29.39 -11.68
C GLY A 346 -12.15 28.22 -10.74
N LEU A 347 -10.95 27.64 -10.81
CA LEU A 347 -10.68 26.37 -10.15
C LEU A 347 -10.65 26.49 -8.62
N ILE A 348 -9.91 27.46 -8.06
CA ILE A 348 -9.79 27.63 -6.60
C ILE A 348 -11.16 27.96 -5.98
N PRO A 349 -11.92 28.96 -6.46
CA PRO A 349 -13.26 29.23 -5.95
C PRO A 349 -14.23 28.06 -6.16
N GLY A 350 -14.16 27.36 -7.30
CA GLY A 350 -15.01 26.22 -7.60
C GLY A 350 -14.74 25.02 -6.69
N VAL A 351 -13.48 24.74 -6.37
CA VAL A 351 -13.09 23.71 -5.40
C VAL A 351 -13.60 24.08 -4.01
N LEU A 352 -13.35 25.30 -3.53
CA LEU A 352 -13.86 25.78 -2.24
C LEU A 352 -15.38 25.71 -2.16
N GLY A 353 -16.08 26.13 -3.21
CA GLY A 353 -17.54 26.06 -3.31
C GLY A 353 -18.07 24.63 -3.29
N TYR A 354 -17.41 23.69 -3.99
CA TYR A 354 -17.78 22.28 -3.96
C TYR A 354 -17.56 21.65 -2.57
N PHE A 355 -16.44 21.95 -1.91
CA PHE A 355 -16.20 21.51 -0.55
C PHE A 355 -17.24 22.10 0.41
N ALA A 356 -17.51 23.41 0.32
CA ALA A 356 -18.56 24.05 1.10
C ALA A 356 -19.90 23.35 0.90
N TYR A 357 -20.36 23.18 -0.34
CA TYR A 357 -21.63 22.50 -0.65
C TYR A 357 -21.69 21.04 -0.17
N LYS A 358 -20.63 20.25 -0.38
CA LYS A 358 -20.63 18.82 -0.01
C LYS A 358 -20.64 18.60 1.50
N TYR A 359 -20.11 19.56 2.26
CA TYR A 359 -19.95 19.50 3.71
C TYR A 359 -20.86 20.48 4.44
N GLU A 360 -21.68 21.24 3.72
CA GLU A 360 -22.73 22.10 4.27
C GLU A 360 -23.67 21.24 5.13
N GLY A 361 -23.83 21.62 6.39
CA GLY A 361 -24.65 20.88 7.36
C GLY A 361 -24.04 19.59 7.94
N LYS A 362 -22.82 19.17 7.52
CA LYS A 362 -22.12 18.00 8.10
C LYS A 362 -21.18 18.36 9.25
N TYR A 363 -20.72 19.61 9.29
CA TYR A 363 -19.86 20.14 10.34
C TYR A 363 -20.48 21.45 10.84
N GLU A 364 -20.72 21.56 12.15
CA GLU A 364 -21.00 22.85 12.77
C GLU A 364 -19.70 23.65 12.88
N LEU A 365 -19.36 24.40 11.83
CA LEU A 365 -18.26 25.36 11.86
C LEU A 365 -18.65 26.61 12.65
N ARG A 366 -19.10 26.43 13.90
CA ARG A 366 -19.33 27.53 14.83
C ARG A 366 -17.98 27.97 15.37
N GLY A 367 -17.50 29.13 14.92
CA GLY A 367 -16.36 29.78 15.58
C GLY A 367 -16.72 30.06 17.04
N LYS A 368 -15.90 29.56 17.98
CA LYS A 368 -16.10 29.82 19.42
C LYS A 368 -16.13 31.32 19.66
N ARG A 369 -17.24 31.80 20.25
CA ARG A 369 -17.35 33.18 20.69
C ARG A 369 -16.55 33.36 21.97
N ARG A 370 -16.17 34.60 22.28
CA ARG A 370 -15.48 35.00 23.51
C ARG A 370 -16.44 34.83 24.70
N GLU A 371 -16.69 33.59 25.10
CA GLU A 371 -17.47 33.09 26.25
C GLU A 371 -17.78 31.57 26.13
N ASP A 372 -17.56 30.95 24.96
CA ASP A 372 -17.77 29.49 24.78
C ASP A 372 -16.70 28.67 25.54
N THR A 373 -17.11 27.58 26.20
CA THR A 373 -16.22 26.68 26.95
C THR A 373 -15.23 25.93 26.04
N ILE A 374 -14.00 25.74 26.51
CA ILE A 374 -12.90 25.13 25.73
C ILE A 374 -13.14 23.63 25.44
N SER A 375 -13.85 22.91 26.30
CA SER A 375 -14.12 21.47 26.13
C SER A 375 -15.41 21.21 25.35
N GLU A 376 -15.31 20.37 24.32
CA GLU A 376 -16.45 19.72 23.66
C GLU A 376 -16.44 18.26 24.13
N TRP A 377 -17.53 17.80 24.74
CA TRP A 377 -17.68 16.44 25.27
C TRP A 377 -18.25 15.51 24.21
#